data_AF-D9SX37-F1
#
_entry.id   AF-D9SX37-F1
#
_cell.length_a   1.000
_cell.length_b   1.000
_cell.length_c   1.000
_cell.angle_alpha   90.00
_cell.angle_beta   90.00
_cell.angle_gamma   90.00
#
_symmetry.space_group_name_H-M   'P 1'
#
loop_
_entity.id
_entity.type
_entity.pdbx_description
1 polymer ?
#
loop_
_entity_poly.entity_id
_entity_poly.type
_entity_poly.pdbx_seq_one_letter_code
_entity_poly.pdbx_strand_id
1 'polypeptide(L)'
;MALEALKEIKANEEKAEINIKDAETKAKDIIKNAHVQGEEEYNNIIAMAKEKSKDIIYKAITLANEEVAPILEQGIKEKEEILKTSEAARKKAINLVIERIVNTHGNS
;
A
#
# COMPACT_ATOMS: atom_id res chain seq x y z
N MET A 1 -45.01 -7.36 -64.17
CA MET A 1 -45.69 -8.07 -63.07
C MET A 1 -44.87 -9.25 -62.54
N ALA A 2 -44.96 -10.49 -63.06
CA ALA A 2 -44.25 -11.64 -62.44
C ALA A 2 -42.71 -11.52 -62.45
N LEU A 3 -42.14 -10.98 -63.53
CA LEU A 3 -40.69 -10.77 -63.68
C LEU A 3 -40.14 -9.65 -62.79
N GLU A 4 -40.97 -8.66 -62.46
CA GLU A 4 -40.61 -7.57 -61.53
C GLU A 4 -40.66 -8.08 -60.08
N ALA A 5 -41.69 -8.86 -59.74
CA ALA A 5 -41.78 -9.49 -58.43
C ALA A 5 -40.56 -10.40 -58.14
N LEU A 6 -40.10 -11.18 -59.13
CA LEU A 6 -38.89 -12.00 -59.00
C LEU A 6 -37.61 -11.17 -58.80
N LYS A 7 -37.49 -10.02 -59.48
CA LYS A 7 -36.35 -9.12 -59.29
C LYS A 7 -36.36 -8.49 -57.90
N GLU A 8 -37.54 -8.11 -57.41
CA GLU A 8 -37.71 -7.53 -56.08
C GLU A 8 -37.39 -8.54 -54.97
N ILE A 9 -37.85 -9.79 -55.12
CA ILE A 9 -37.51 -10.89 -54.21
C ILE A 9 -35.98 -11.07 -54.15
N LYS A 10 -35.32 -11.18 -55.30
CA LYS A 10 -33.86 -11.34 -55.35
C LYS A 10 -33.09 -10.18 -54.72
N ALA A 11 -33.55 -8.94 -54.93
CA ALA A 11 -32.96 -7.77 -54.30
C ALA A 11 -33.15 -7.74 -52.78
N ASN A 12 -34.28 -8.24 -52.29
CA ASN A 12 -34.54 -8.37 -50.86
C ASN A 12 -33.71 -9.49 -50.22
N GLU A 13 -33.50 -10.61 -50.91
CA GLU A 13 -32.60 -11.69 -50.48
C GLU A 13 -31.16 -11.19 -50.33
N GLU A 14 -30.65 -10.45 -51.32
CA GLU A 14 -29.29 -9.88 -51.27
C GLU A 14 -29.14 -8.88 -50.12
N LYS A 15 -30.15 -8.02 -49.89
CA LYS A 15 -30.16 -7.12 -48.73
C LYS A 15 -30.21 -7.88 -47.40
N ALA A 16 -30.99 -8.94 -47.31
CA ALA A 16 -31.05 -9.76 -46.11
C ALA A 16 -29.70 -10.43 -45.83
N GLU A 17 -29.02 -10.94 -46.85
CA GLU A 17 -27.69 -11.54 -46.70
C GLU A 17 -26.64 -10.52 -46.24
N ILE A 18 -26.65 -9.30 -46.78
CA ILE A 18 -25.80 -8.20 -46.33
C ILE A 18 -26.08 -7.88 -44.85
N ASN A 19 -27.35 -7.74 -44.49
CA ASN A 19 -27.74 -7.43 -43.11
C ASN A 19 -27.28 -8.52 -42.12
N ILE A 20 -27.34 -9.79 -42.51
CA ILE A 20 -26.86 -10.91 -41.68
C ILE A 20 -25.34 -10.81 -41.50
N LYS A 21 -24.58 -10.60 -42.57
CA LYS A 21 -23.11 -10.48 -42.50
C LYS A 21 -22.68 -9.28 -41.64
N ASP A 22 -23.38 -8.15 -41.78
CA ASP A 22 -23.14 -6.95 -40.97
C ASP A 22 -23.45 -7.21 -39.50
N ALA A 23 -24.56 -7.89 -39.19
CA ALA A 23 -24.93 -8.25 -37.83
C ALA A 23 -23.91 -9.21 -37.19
N GLU A 24 -23.44 -10.21 -37.93
CA GLU A 24 -22.40 -11.14 -37.47
C GLU A 24 -21.07 -10.42 -37.17
N THR A 25 -20.70 -9.47 -38.02
CA THR A 25 -19.47 -8.67 -37.85
C THR A 25 -19.58 -7.79 -36.61
N LYS A 26 -20.70 -7.05 -36.47
CA LYS A 26 -20.97 -6.23 -35.28
C LYS A 26 -21.00 -7.05 -34.00
N ALA A 27 -21.57 -8.26 -34.02
CA ALA A 27 -21.58 -9.14 -32.86
C ALA A 27 -20.16 -9.52 -32.42
N LYS A 28 -19.28 -9.86 -33.38
CA LYS A 28 -17.87 -10.17 -33.10
C LYS A 28 -17.13 -8.95 -32.55
N ASP A 29 -17.37 -7.77 -33.11
CA ASP A 29 -16.75 -6.53 -32.64
C ASP A 29 -17.20 -6.16 -31.22
N ILE A 30 -18.48 -6.34 -30.90
CA ILE A 30 -19.01 -6.11 -29.54
C ILE A 30 -18.30 -7.04 -28.55
N ILE A 31 -18.18 -8.32 -28.86
CA ILE A 31 -17.53 -9.29 -27.97
C ILE A 31 -16.05 -8.94 -27.78
N LYS A 32 -15.35 -8.61 -28.87
CA LYS A 32 -13.94 -8.20 -28.82
C LYS A 32 -13.74 -6.95 -27.98
N ASN A 33 -14.56 -5.93 -28.19
CA ASN A 33 -14.47 -4.67 -27.44
C ASN A 33 -14.79 -4.88 -25.97
N ALA A 34 -15.80 -5.71 -25.64
CA ALA A 34 -16.12 -6.06 -24.26
C ALA A 34 -14.95 -6.79 -23.57
N HIS A 35 -14.23 -7.67 -24.29
CA HIS A 35 -13.04 -8.32 -23.75
C HIS A 35 -11.91 -7.32 -23.48
N VAL A 36 -11.63 -6.42 -24.43
CA VAL A 36 -10.60 -5.38 -24.26
C VAL A 36 -10.93 -4.47 -23.08
N GLN A 37 -12.17 -3.98 -23.00
CA GLN A 37 -12.63 -3.16 -21.88
C GLN A 37 -12.53 -3.90 -20.55
N GLY A 38 -12.90 -5.18 -20.50
CA GLY A 38 -12.78 -5.99 -19.29
C GLY A 38 -11.33 -6.15 -18.83
N GLU A 39 -10.40 -6.34 -19.77
CA GLU A 39 -8.97 -6.45 -19.47
C GLU A 39 -8.37 -5.12 -18.99
N GLU A 40 -8.75 -4.00 -19.63
CA GLU A 40 -8.35 -2.66 -19.20
C GLU A 40 -8.85 -2.34 -17.78
N GLU A 41 -10.14 -2.59 -17.50
CA GLU A 41 -10.72 -2.39 -16.17
C GLU A 41 -10.04 -3.27 -15.11
N TYR A 42 -9.80 -4.54 -15.42
CA TYR A 42 -9.07 -5.43 -14.52
C TYR A 42 -7.68 -4.88 -14.20
N ASN A 43 -6.91 -4.48 -15.22
CA ASN A 43 -5.58 -3.94 -15.05
C ASN A 43 -5.59 -2.62 -14.24
N ASN A 44 -6.57 -1.76 -14.48
CA ASN A 44 -6.78 -0.52 -13.72
C ASN A 44 -7.06 -0.82 -12.23
N ILE A 45 -7.96 -1.75 -11.93
CA ILE A 45 -8.27 -2.15 -10.55
C ILE A 45 -7.01 -2.67 -9.85
N ILE A 46 -6.21 -3.51 -10.51
CA ILE A 46 -4.96 -4.04 -9.94
C ILE A 46 -3.94 -2.91 -9.70
N ALA A 47 -3.82 -1.95 -10.62
CA ALA A 47 -2.93 -0.82 -10.46
C ALA A 47 -3.34 0.06 -9.27
N MET A 48 -4.62 0.41 -9.17
CA MET A 48 -5.18 1.19 -8.07
C MET A 48 -5.01 0.48 -6.72
N ALA A 49 -5.21 -0.84 -6.68
CA ALA A 49 -5.02 -1.64 -5.48
C ALA A 49 -3.56 -1.62 -5.01
N LYS A 50 -2.60 -1.76 -5.94
CA LYS A 50 -1.17 -1.67 -5.64
C LYS A 50 -0.78 -0.29 -5.12
N GLU A 51 -1.32 0.77 -5.71
CA GLU A 51 -1.06 2.14 -5.26
C GLU A 51 -1.62 2.39 -3.85
N LYS A 52 -2.87 2.00 -3.59
CA LYS A 52 -3.46 2.07 -2.24
C LYS A 52 -2.66 1.27 -1.21
N SER A 53 -2.18 0.07 -1.57
CA SER A 53 -1.34 -0.72 -0.68
C SER A 53 -0.04 0.00 -0.33
N LYS A 54 0.61 0.66 -1.30
CA LYS A 54 1.82 1.45 -1.04
C LYS A 54 1.53 2.64 -0.14
N ASP A 55 0.43 3.35 -0.38
CA ASP A 55 0.02 4.49 0.44
C ASP A 55 -0.26 4.08 1.90
N ILE A 56 -0.94 2.94 2.12
CA ILE A 56 -1.18 2.39 3.47
C ILE A 56 0.15 2.10 4.18
N ILE A 57 1.09 1.43 3.51
CA ILE A 57 2.40 1.10 4.09
C ILE A 57 3.17 2.39 4.40
N TYR A 58 3.18 3.35 3.48
CA TYR A 58 3.87 4.62 3.69
C TYR A 58 3.30 5.39 4.88
N LYS A 59 1.97 5.50 4.97
CA LYS A 59 1.29 6.13 6.11
C LYS A 59 1.62 5.44 7.43
N ALA A 60 1.63 4.10 7.47
CA ALA A 60 1.99 3.35 8.65
C ALA A 60 3.45 3.63 9.10
N ILE A 61 4.39 3.71 8.16
CA ILE A 61 5.79 4.04 8.45
C ILE A 61 5.91 5.47 8.98
N THR A 62 5.23 6.44 8.35
CA THR A 62 5.27 7.85 8.78
C THR A 62 4.71 8.00 10.19
N LEU A 63 3.55 7.42 10.47
CA LEU A 63 2.94 7.45 11.81
C LEU A 63 3.85 6.79 12.85
N ALA A 64 4.43 5.62 12.53
CA ALA A 64 5.35 4.95 13.44
C ALA A 64 6.59 5.81 13.74
N ASN A 65 7.14 6.51 12.73
CA ASN A 65 8.27 7.41 12.96
C ASN A 65 7.90 8.60 13.84
N GLU A 66 6.70 9.17 13.65
CA GLU A 66 6.17 10.26 14.48
C GLU A 66 5.95 9.81 15.93
N GLU A 67 5.42 8.60 16.14
CA GLU A 67 5.21 8.03 17.47
C GLU A 67 6.51 7.64 18.18
N VAL A 68 7.54 7.21 17.43
CA VAL A 68 8.84 6.81 17.99
C VAL A 68 9.72 8.02 18.32
N ALA A 69 9.57 9.15 17.61
CA ALA A 69 10.32 10.38 17.87
C ALA A 69 10.31 10.84 19.34
N PRO A 70 9.15 10.97 20.04
CA PRO A 70 9.13 11.37 21.45
C PRO A 70 9.79 10.34 22.37
N ILE A 71 9.70 9.04 22.05
CA ILE A 71 10.35 7.97 22.83
C ILE A 71 11.88 8.12 22.74
N LEU A 72 12.40 8.39 21.54
CA LEU A 72 13.82 8.65 21.32
C LEU A 72 14.28 9.91 22.05
N GLU A 73 13.53 11.01 21.96
CA GLU A 73 13.86 12.26 22.66
C GLU A 73 13.89 12.06 24.19
N GLN A 74 12.91 11.32 24.72
CA GLN A 74 12.83 10.99 26.14
C GLN A 74 14.02 10.13 26.57
N GLY A 75 14.37 9.09 25.80
CA GLY A 75 15.54 8.25 26.09
C GLY A 75 16.87 9.02 26.07
N ILE A 76 17.00 10.01 25.18
CA ILE A 76 18.16 10.92 25.16
C ILE A 76 18.21 11.77 26.43
N LYS A 77 17.07 12.36 26.85
CA LYS A 77 16.98 13.14 28.08
C LYS A 77 17.35 12.32 29.31
N GLU A 78 16.80 11.12 29.45
CA GLU A 78 17.09 10.21 30.56
C GLU A 78 18.58 9.83 30.61
N LYS A 79 19.17 9.51 29.45
CA LYS A 79 20.61 9.26 29.35
C LYS A 79 21.43 10.45 29.84
N GLU A 80 21.07 11.66 29.42
CA GLU A 80 21.77 12.87 29.84
C GLU A 80 21.64 13.11 31.34
N GLU A 81 20.46 12.89 31.93
CA GLU A 81 20.24 13.03 33.37
C GLU A 81 21.11 12.05 34.17
N ILE A 82 21.19 10.79 33.73
CA ILE A 82 22.07 9.78 34.33
C ILE A 82 23.54 10.24 34.26
N LEU A 83 23.99 10.75 33.11
CA LEU A 83 25.39 11.21 32.95
C LEU A 83 25.70 12.47 33.77
N LYS A 84 24.73 13.38 33.88
CA LYS A 84 24.79 14.62 34.67
C LYS A 84 24.76 14.38 36.19
N THR A 85 24.66 13.13 36.66
CA THR A 85 24.78 12.79 38.09
C THR A 85 25.96 13.54 38.71
N SER A 86 25.69 14.31 39.76
CA SER A 86 26.67 15.23 40.31
C SER A 86 27.91 14.52 40.85
N GLU A 87 29.06 15.15 40.73
CA GLU A 87 30.32 14.63 41.27
C GLU A 87 30.22 14.41 42.79
N ALA A 88 29.42 15.23 43.48
CA ALA A 88 29.12 15.09 44.90
C ALA A 88 28.32 13.80 45.20
N ALA A 89 27.32 13.47 44.39
CA ALA A 89 26.56 12.22 44.54
C ALA A 89 27.46 11.00 44.27
N ARG A 90 28.34 11.07 43.25
CA ARG A 90 29.34 10.04 42.98
C ARG A 90 30.30 9.84 44.15
N LYS A 91 30.89 10.92 44.69
CA LYS A 91 31.79 10.86 45.86
C LYS A 91 31.08 10.29 47.09
N LYS A 92 29.83 10.68 47.33
CA LYS A 92 29.03 10.13 48.44
C LYS A 92 28.78 8.63 48.28
N ALA A 93 28.47 8.16 47.08
CA ALA A 93 28.31 6.74 46.79
C ALA A 93 29.62 5.96 46.99
N ILE A 94 30.76 6.50 46.53
CA ILE A 94 32.09 5.91 46.73
C ILE A 94 32.41 5.77 48.22
N ASN A 95 32.22 6.85 48.99
CA ASN A 95 32.50 6.84 50.44
C ASN A 95 31.61 5.82 51.17
N LEU A 96 30.35 5.67 50.78
CA LEU A 96 29.44 4.70 51.39
C LEU A 96 29.87 3.25 51.14
N VAL A 97 30.44 2.96 49.95
CA VAL A 97 31.04 1.64 49.66
C VAL A 97 32.31 1.43 50.49
N ILE A 98 33.18 2.43 50.59
CA ILE A 98 34.41 2.36 51.41
C ILE A 98 34.05 2.12 52.88
N GLU A 99 33.11 2.86 53.45
CA GLU A 99 32.64 2.65 54.83
C GLU A 99 32.10 1.24 55.05
N ARG A 100 31.33 0.70 54.09
CA ARG A 100 30.88 -0.71 54.16
C ARG A 100 32.05 -1.67 54.17
N ILE A 101 33.03 -1.52 53.29
CA ILE A 101 34.20 -2.41 53.23
C ILE A 101 34.98 -2.35 54.55
N VAL A 102 35.25 -1.15 55.05
CA VAL A 102 35.98 -0.92 56.31
C VAL A 102 35.20 -1.48 57.49
N ASN A 103 33.88 -1.31 57.59
CA ASN A 103 33.09 -1.89 58.68
C ASN A 103 32.96 -3.42 58.60
N THR A 104 33.08 -4.01 57.41
CA THR A 104 32.96 -5.47 57.22
C THR A 104 34.31 -6.19 57.39
N HIS A 105 35.44 -5.54 57.10
CA HIS A 105 36.79 -6.15 57.11
C HIS A 105 37.79 -5.48 58.07
N GLY A 106 37.45 -4.32 58.65
CA GLY A 106 38.33 -3.53 59.53
C GLY A 106 38.20 -3.86 61.02
N ASN A 107 37.45 -4.91 61.37
CA ASN A 107 37.39 -5.46 62.72
C ASN A 107 38.21 -6.78 62.79
N SER A 108 39.48 -6.71 62.40
CA SER A 108 40.54 -7.65 62.78
C SER A 108 41.80 -6.88 63.15
#